data_AF-A0A5E6TDL0-F1
#
_entry.id   AF-A0A5E6TDL0-F1
#
_cell.length_a   1.000
_cell.length_b   1.000
_cell.length_c   1.000
_cell.angle_alpha   90.00
_cell.angle_beta   90.00
_cell.angle_gamma   90.00
#
_symmetry.space_group_name_H-M   'P 1'
#
loop_
_entity.id
_entity.type
_entity.pdbx_description
1 polymer ?
#
loop_
_entity_poly.entity_id
_entity_poly.type
_entity_poly.pdbx_seq_one_letter_code
_entity_poly.pdbx_strand_id
1 'polypeptide(L)'
;MTVGVRGRYAANHTGVRLGALLQHIGIGSLPYFTARYALEQKLIVQVLPDWTFLASYHGGLWLLHSPTRYLPPKLRVFIDFLVECLQKEPTLSKPGKSGEGSKVSMEYELPESEGLL
;
A
#
# COMPACT_ATOMS: atom_id res chain seq x y z
N MET A 1 -10.30 16.30 -19.04
CA MET A 1 -11.59 15.61 -19.20
C MET A 1 -11.76 14.67 -18.01
N THR A 2 -12.86 14.73 -17.29
CA THR A 2 -13.12 13.89 -16.10
C THR A 2 -14.27 12.94 -16.43
N VAL A 3 -14.08 11.65 -16.17
CA VAL A 3 -15.14 10.63 -16.36
C VAL A 3 -15.68 10.28 -14.97
N GLY A 4 -16.99 10.50 -14.76
CA GLY A 4 -17.66 10.08 -13.54
C GLY A 4 -17.87 8.57 -13.53
N VAL A 5 -17.35 7.88 -12.52
CA VAL A 5 -17.51 6.43 -12.34
C VAL A 5 -18.50 6.17 -11.22
N ARG A 6 -19.56 5.39 -11.48
CA ARG A 6 -20.47 4.91 -10.44
C ARG A 6 -20.11 3.47 -10.07
N GLY A 7 -19.47 3.31 -8.91
CA GLY A 7 -19.13 2.00 -8.37
C GLY A 7 -20.33 1.31 -7.70
N ARG A 8 -20.36 -0.02 -7.76
CA ARG A 8 -21.31 -0.88 -7.01
C ARG A 8 -20.88 -1.13 -5.56
N TYR A 9 -19.68 -0.68 -5.19
CA TYR A 9 -19.05 -0.88 -3.90
C TYR A 9 -18.12 0.29 -3.60
N ALA A 10 -18.17 0.82 -2.37
CA ALA A 10 -17.30 1.89 -1.92
C ALA A 10 -16.92 1.66 -0.44
N ALA A 11 -15.63 1.73 -0.14
CA ALA A 11 -15.10 1.60 1.21
C ALA A 11 -13.91 2.53 1.39
N ASN A 12 -13.81 3.15 2.56
CA ASN A 12 -12.68 4.00 2.96
C ASN A 12 -11.52 3.18 3.55
N HIS A 13 -11.73 1.91 3.90
CA HIS A 13 -10.68 1.04 4.41
C HIS A 13 -10.00 0.25 3.28
N THR A 14 -8.68 0.12 3.35
CA THR A 14 -7.88 -0.52 2.30
C THR A 14 -7.98 -2.03 2.34
N GLY A 15 -8.01 -2.63 3.53
CA GLY A 15 -8.18 -4.08 3.72
C GLY A 15 -9.51 -4.58 3.19
N VAL A 16 -10.59 -3.87 3.52
CA VAL A 16 -11.94 -4.11 3.02
C VAL A 16 -12.01 -4.04 1.48
N ARG A 17 -11.32 -3.08 0.85
CA ARG A 17 -11.22 -3.01 -0.62
C ARG A 17 -10.46 -4.20 -1.21
N LEU A 18 -9.37 -4.65 -0.58
CA LEU A 18 -8.64 -5.85 -1.01
C LEU A 18 -9.51 -7.10 -0.87
N GLY A 19 -10.24 -7.25 0.24
CA GLY A 19 -11.20 -8.35 0.42
C GLY A 19 -12.24 -8.41 -0.71
N ALA A 20 -12.81 -7.27 -1.08
CA ALA A 20 -13.76 -7.20 -2.20
C ALA A 20 -13.14 -7.63 -3.56
N LEU A 21 -11.86 -7.30 -3.79
CA LEU A 21 -11.11 -7.75 -4.97
C LEU A 21 -10.87 -9.26 -4.96
N LEU A 22 -10.48 -9.81 -3.81
CA LEU A 22 -10.26 -11.25 -3.63
C LEU A 22 -11.56 -12.06 -3.77
N GLN A 23 -12.70 -11.46 -3.44
CA GLN A 23 -14.04 -12.05 -3.65
C GLN A 23 -14.61 -11.77 -5.05
N HIS A 24 -13.79 -11.31 -6.00
CA HIS A 24 -14.16 -11.09 -7.40
C HIS A 24 -15.33 -10.10 -7.62
N ILE A 25 -15.52 -9.12 -6.71
CA ILE A 25 -16.59 -8.11 -6.83
C ILE A 25 -16.33 -7.16 -8.02
N GLY A 26 -15.08 -7.00 -8.44
CA GLY A 26 -14.70 -6.24 -9.63
C GLY A 26 -13.26 -5.71 -9.59
N ILE A 27 -13.05 -4.56 -10.22
CA ILE A 27 -11.77 -3.82 -10.23
C ILE A 27 -11.82 -2.73 -9.16
N GLY A 28 -10.72 -2.51 -8.44
CA GLY A 28 -10.63 -1.54 -7.36
C GLY A 28 -9.26 -0.85 -7.32
N SER A 29 -9.24 0.36 -6.75
CA SER A 29 -7.99 1.09 -6.49
C SER A 29 -7.44 0.76 -5.11
N LEU A 30 -6.18 0.33 -5.09
CA LEU A 30 -5.44 -0.02 -3.88
C LEU A 30 -4.05 0.65 -3.89
N PRO A 31 -3.57 1.12 -2.73
CA PRO A 31 -2.15 1.35 -2.52
C PRO A 31 -1.35 0.06 -2.75
N TYR A 32 -0.14 0.20 -3.29
CA TYR A 32 0.69 -0.95 -3.63
C TYR A 32 1.04 -1.82 -2.43
N PHE A 33 1.41 -1.23 -1.28
CA PHE A 33 1.80 -1.99 -0.09
C PHE A 33 0.71 -2.96 0.39
N THR A 34 -0.57 -2.63 0.19
CA THR A 34 -1.69 -3.54 0.50
C THR A 34 -1.88 -4.60 -0.58
N ALA A 35 -1.70 -4.24 -1.86
CA ALA A 35 -1.90 -5.13 -2.99
C ALA A 35 -0.72 -6.09 -3.23
N ARG A 36 0.48 -5.78 -2.72
CA ARG A 36 1.75 -6.43 -3.07
C ARG A 36 1.68 -7.95 -2.97
N TYR A 37 1.30 -8.48 -1.81
CA TYR A 37 1.25 -9.92 -1.59
C TYR A 37 0.21 -10.62 -2.47
N ALA A 38 -0.97 -10.01 -2.63
CA ALA A 38 -2.00 -10.56 -3.51
C ALA A 38 -1.58 -10.55 -4.99
N LEU A 39 -0.78 -9.57 -5.42
CA LEU A 39 -0.17 -9.54 -6.76
C LEU A 39 0.92 -10.60 -6.91
N GLU A 40 1.82 -10.75 -5.94
CA GLU A 40 2.89 -11.76 -5.93
C GLU A 40 2.32 -13.18 -5.99
N GLN A 41 1.24 -13.43 -5.26
CA GLN A 41 0.50 -14.70 -5.25
C GLN A 41 -0.43 -14.88 -6.46
N LYS A 42 -0.52 -13.90 -7.35
CA LYS A 42 -1.40 -13.89 -8.54
C LYS A 42 -2.90 -14.03 -8.20
N LEU A 43 -3.31 -13.66 -7.00
CA LEU A 43 -4.72 -13.60 -6.59
C LEU A 43 -5.45 -12.43 -7.24
N ILE A 44 -4.71 -11.35 -7.53
CA ILE A 44 -5.17 -10.19 -8.28
C ILE A 44 -4.15 -9.84 -9.36
N VAL A 45 -4.55 -9.02 -10.33
CA VAL A 45 -3.67 -8.52 -11.39
C VAL A 45 -3.77 -7.01 -11.49
N GLN A 46 -2.65 -6.36 -11.80
CA GLN A 46 -2.65 -4.93 -12.09
C GLN A 46 -3.31 -4.68 -13.45
N VAL A 47 -4.29 -3.77 -13.46
CA VAL A 47 -4.91 -3.25 -14.69
C VAL A 47 -4.47 -1.81 -14.93
N LEU A 48 -4.42 -1.41 -16.20
CA LEU A 48 -4.03 -0.05 -16.61
C LEU A 48 -2.65 0.38 -16.07
N PRO A 49 -1.57 -0.40 -16.28
CA PRO A 49 -0.27 -0.09 -15.69
C PRO A 49 0.35 1.22 -16.18
N ASP A 50 -0.04 1.69 -17.36
CA ASP A 50 0.44 2.96 -17.94
C ASP A 50 -0.28 4.18 -17.34
N TRP A 51 -1.34 3.97 -16.55
CA TRP A 51 -2.14 5.03 -15.97
C TRP A 51 -1.67 5.34 -14.56
N THR A 52 -1.52 6.64 -14.27
CA THR A 52 -1.26 7.10 -12.90
C THR A 52 -2.58 7.45 -12.25
N PHE A 53 -2.91 6.74 -11.17
CA PHE A 53 -4.12 7.00 -10.40
C PHE A 53 -3.94 8.25 -9.54
N LEU A 54 -4.71 9.31 -9.84
CA LEU A 54 -4.72 10.57 -9.10
C LEU A 54 -5.83 10.55 -8.05
N ALA A 55 -5.53 10.08 -6.84
CA ALA A 55 -6.45 10.13 -5.71
C ALA A 55 -6.26 11.42 -4.92
N SER A 56 -7.29 11.94 -4.24
CA SER A 56 -7.11 13.08 -3.31
C SER A 56 -6.12 12.78 -2.18
N TYR A 57 -5.93 11.49 -1.86
CA TYR A 57 -4.91 10.96 -0.96
C TYR A 57 -3.80 10.25 -1.77
N HIS A 58 -2.99 11.03 -2.47
CA HIS A 58 -1.75 10.55 -3.09
C HIS A 58 -0.59 11.39 -2.56
N GLY A 59 0.60 10.80 -2.44
CA GLY A 59 1.81 11.56 -2.10
C GLY A 59 2.70 10.88 -1.07
N GLY A 60 3.39 11.71 -0.30
CA GLY A 60 4.40 11.30 0.68
C GLY A 60 3.82 10.73 1.97
N LEU A 61 4.69 10.06 2.72
CA LEU A 61 4.44 9.67 4.10
C LEU A 61 5.12 10.71 5.01
N TRP A 62 4.39 11.23 5.99
CA TRP A 62 4.93 12.15 6.98
C TRP A 62 5.00 11.47 8.33
N LEU A 63 6.15 11.62 9.01
CA LEU A 63 6.29 11.29 10.42
C LEU A 63 6.09 12.57 11.22
N LEU A 64 4.97 12.67 11.94
CA LEU A 64 4.64 13.82 12.76
C LEU A 64 4.95 13.51 14.23
N HIS A 65 5.61 14.45 14.89
CA HIS A 65 5.84 14.40 16.34
C HIS A 65 5.59 15.79 16.94
N SER A 66 5.32 15.85 18.24
CA SER A 66 5.13 17.13 18.93
C SER A 66 6.38 18.00 18.82
N PRO A 67 6.23 19.32 18.58
CA PRO A 67 7.35 20.23 18.55
C PRO A 67 7.96 20.29 19.95
N THR A 68 9.20 19.81 20.07
CA THR A 68 9.95 19.77 21.33
C THR A 68 11.30 20.45 21.11
N ARG A 69 11.77 21.20 22.12
CA ARG A 69 13.06 21.92 22.05
C ARG A 69 14.24 20.96 21.84
N TYR A 70 14.14 19.76 22.39
CA TYR A 70 15.13 18.69 22.24
C TYR A 70 14.41 17.39 21.93
N LEU A 71 14.83 16.72 20.84
CA LEU A 71 14.28 15.42 20.47
C LEU A 71 14.88 14.33 21.37
N PRO A 72 14.08 13.56 22.12
CA PRO A 72 14.60 12.50 22.97
C PRO A 72 15.42 11.48 22.16
N PRO A 73 16.58 11.00 22.65
CA PRO A 73 17.41 10.04 21.91
C PRO A 73 16.67 8.78 21.45
N LYS A 74 15.75 8.26 22.28
CA LYS A 74 14.90 7.10 21.92
C LYS A 74 14.02 7.37 20.72
N LEU A 75 13.44 8.57 20.62
CA LEU A 75 12.60 8.96 19.49
C LEU A 75 13.43 9.12 18.22
N ARG A 76 14.65 9.69 18.32
CA ARG A 76 15.57 9.77 17.19
C ARG A 76 15.91 8.39 16.63
N VAL A 77 16.36 7.47 17.49
CA VAL A 77 16.70 6.10 17.06
C VAL A 77 15.50 5.38 16.44
N PHE A 78 14.29 5.59 16.99
CA PHE A 78 13.08 5.03 16.42
C PHE A 78 12.75 5.60 15.03
N ILE A 79 12.91 6.92 14.84
CA ILE A 79 12.73 7.55 13.52
C ILE A 79 13.76 7.00 12.53
N ASP A 80 15.03 6.92 12.92
CA ASP A 80 16.10 6.41 12.07
C ASP A 80 15.82 4.97 11.63
N PHE A 81 15.36 4.12 12.57
CA PHE A 81 14.92 2.75 12.28
C PHE A 81 13.75 2.70 11.29
N LEU A 82 12.70 3.50 11.50
CA LEU A 82 11.56 3.54 10.58
C LEU A 82 11.98 3.98 9.17
N VAL A 83 12.85 4.99 9.06
CA VAL A 83 13.39 5.46 7.78
C VAL A 83 14.16 4.33 7.08
N GLU A 84 15.03 3.63 7.81
CA GLU A 84 15.79 2.51 7.26
C GLU A 84 14.89 1.38 6.75
N CYS A 85 13.84 1.02 7.51
CA CYS A 85 12.86 0.01 7.10
C CYS A 85 12.09 0.45 5.85
N LEU A 86 11.58 1.68 5.83
CA LEU A 86 10.75 2.19 4.73
C LEU A 86 11.55 2.39 3.43
N GLN A 87 12.86 2.68 3.52
CA GLN A 87 13.73 2.74 2.34
C GLN A 87 13.90 1.38 1.64
N LYS A 88 13.78 0.28 2.40
CA LYS A 88 13.88 -1.08 1.87
C LYS A 88 12.55 -1.61 1.34
N GLU A 89 11.43 -0.93 1.62
CA GLU A 89 10.12 -1.40 1.20
C GLU A 89 10.00 -1.32 -0.33
N PRO A 90 9.64 -2.42 -1.01
CA PRO A 90 9.46 -2.42 -2.46
C PRO A 90 8.36 -1.45 -2.88
N THR A 91 8.61 -0.75 -3.99
CA THR A 91 7.61 0.11 -4.64
C THR A 91 7.18 -0.49 -5.97
N LEU A 92 5.95 -0.18 -6.39
CA LEU A 92 5.43 -0.66 -7.67
C LEU A 92 6.26 -0.08 -8.82
N SER A 93 7.11 -0.91 -9.41
CA SER A 93 7.90 -0.52 -10.58
C SER A 93 6.99 -0.43 -11.81
N LYS A 94 7.18 0.61 -12.64
CA LYS A 94 6.52 0.65 -13.95
C LYS A 94 6.99 -0.54 -14.78
N PRO A 95 6.11 -1.26 -15.51
CA PRO A 95 6.54 -2.28 -16.44
C PRO A 95 7.43 -1.61 -17.50
N GLY A 96 8.73 -1.92 -17.47
CA GLY A 96 9.75 -1.27 -18.32
C GLY A 96 11.03 -0.87 -17.58
N LYS A 97 11.07 -0.87 -16.25
CA LYS A 97 12.33 -0.80 -15.49
C LYS A 97 12.56 -2.11 -14.75
N SER A 98 13.43 -2.95 -15.30
CA SER A 98 13.97 -4.15 -14.66
C SER A 98 14.78 -3.74 -13.43
N GLY A 99 14.16 -3.70 -12.26
CA GLY A 99 14.83 -3.60 -10.96
C GLY A 99 14.81 -4.98 -10.30
N GLU A 100 15.98 -5.46 -9.88
CA GLU A 100 16.16 -6.74 -9.20
C GLU A 100 15.18 -6.91 -8.02
N GLY A 101 14.31 -7.91 -8.14
CA GLY A 101 13.39 -8.29 -7.09
C GLY A 101 14.15 -8.93 -5.93
N SER A 102 14.31 -8.20 -4.84
CA SER A 102 14.69 -8.79 -3.56
C SER A 102 13.54 -9.65 -3.06
N LYS A 103 13.72 -10.97 -3.17
CA LYS A 103 12.72 -11.98 -2.82
C LYS A 103 12.72 -12.18 -1.30
N VAL A 104 12.12 -11.26 -0.57
CA VAL A 104 11.81 -11.46 0.84
C VAL A 104 10.33 -11.84 0.93
N SER A 105 10.07 -13.15 0.93
CA SER A 105 8.77 -13.70 1.29
C SER A 105 8.61 -13.58 2.80
N MET A 106 8.14 -12.42 3.25
CA MET A 106 7.65 -12.21 4.60
C MET A 106 6.17 -12.60 4.59
N GLU A 107 5.76 -13.50 5.48
CA GLU A 107 4.35 -13.90 5.58
C GLU A 107 3.53 -12.68 6.01
N TYR A 108 2.60 -12.25 5.14
CA TYR A 108 1.75 -11.09 5.42
C TYR A 108 0.50 -11.55 6.14
N GLU A 109 0.51 -11.38 7.45
CA GLU A 109 -0.70 -11.51 8.24
C GLU A 109 -1.60 -10.30 7.97
N LEU A 110 -2.78 -10.55 7.43
CA LEU A 110 -3.79 -9.51 7.26
C LEU A 110 -4.18 -9.03 8.66
N PRO A 111 -3.98 -7.77 9.04
CA PRO A 111 -4.32 -7.29 10.38
C PRO A 111 -5.82 -7.39 10.74
N GLU A 112 -6.66 -7.80 9.78
CA GLU A 112 -8.09 -8.01 9.94
C GLU A 112 -8.48 -9.50 10.07
N SER A 113 -7.52 -10.45 10.07
CA SER A 113 -7.82 -11.89 10.14
C SER A 113 -8.33 -12.37 11.50
N GLU A 114 -8.22 -11.58 12.56
CA GLU A 114 -8.73 -11.94 13.90
C GLU A 114 -10.24 -11.66 14.11
N GLY A 115 -10.99 -11.24 13.08
CA GLY A 115 -12.38 -10.77 13.24
C GLY A 115 -13.47 -11.51 12.47
N LEU A 116 -13.17 -12.58 11.73
CA LEU A 116 -14.15 -13.31 10.91
C LEU A 116 -14.22 -14.79 11.30
N LEU A 117 -14.78 -15.06 12.48
CA LEU A 117 -15.48 -16.30 12.82
C LEU A 117 -16.88 -15.96 13.32
#